data_AF-A0A7J7V5T6-F1
#
_entry.id   AF-A0A7J7V5T6-F1
#
_cell.length_a   1.000
_cell.length_b   1.000
_cell.length_c   1.000
_cell.angle_alpha   90.00
_cell.angle_beta   90.00
_cell.angle_gamma   90.00
#
_symmetry.space_group_name_H-M   'P 1'
#
loop_
_entity.id
_entity.type
_entity.pdbx_description
1 polymer ?
#
loop_
_entity_poly.entity_id
_entity_poly.type
_entity_poly.pdbx_seq_one_letter_code
_entity_poly.pdbx_strand_id
1 'polypeptide(L)' 'MESTLALEKSLNQAFLELHALASSRADPHVCDFLENHFLDDEVRRIKKMGNHLTNILRLASPQAGLGEYLFERLTLKHD' A
#
# COMPACT_ATOMS: atom_id res chain seq x y z
N MET A 1 -5.14 2.57 9.90
CA MET A 1 -4.85 2.32 8.47
C MET A 1 -4.15 3.49 7.79
N GLU A 2 -4.47 4.75 8.11
CA GLU A 2 -3.77 5.92 7.55
C GLU A 2 -2.26 5.88 7.81
N SER A 3 -1.84 5.56 9.03
CA SER A 3 -0.41 5.42 9.37
C SER A 3 0.27 4.31 8.56
N THR A 4 -0.41 3.17 8.34
CA THR A 4 0.09 2.07 7.51
C THR A 4 0.23 2.51 6.05
N LEU A 5 -0.77 3.20 5.49
CA LEU A 5 -0.70 3.73 4.12
C LEU A 5 0.44 4.74 3.96
N ALA A 6 0.69 5.59 4.97
CA ALA A 6 1.82 6.51 4.96
C ALA A 6 3.16 5.76 4.98
N LEU A 7 3.26 4.67 5.75
CA LEU A 7 4.44 3.82 5.79
C LEU A 7 4.71 3.14 4.43
N GLU A 8 3.70 2.51 3.82
CA GLU A 8 3.81 1.88 2.50
C GLU A 8 4.25 2.91 1.43
N LYS A 9 3.67 4.12 1.43
CA LYS A 9 4.11 5.19 0.53
C LYS A 9 5.58 5.58 0.76
N SER A 10 6.03 5.61 2.00
CA SER A 10 7.42 5.90 2.34
C SER A 10 8.37 4.79 1.88
N LEU A 11 7.95 3.52 1.99
CA LEU A 11 8.73 2.37 1.51
C LEU A 11 8.83 2.37 -0.01
N ASN A 12 7.71 2.55 -0.71
CA ASN A 12 7.71 2.69 -2.16
C ASN A 12 8.60 3.83 -2.64
N GLN A 13 8.59 4.99 -1.95
CA GLN A 13 9.49 6.10 -2.27
C GLN A 13 10.96 5.72 -2.09
N ALA A 14 11.32 5.01 -1.01
CA ALA A 14 12.67 4.52 -0.80
C ALA A 14 13.10 3.53 -1.88
N PHE A 15 12.21 2.65 -2.36
CA PHE A 15 12.52 1.75 -3.47
C PHE A 15 12.72 2.49 -4.80
N LEU A 16 11.94 3.53 -5.07
CA LEU A 16 12.12 4.37 -6.26
C LEU A 16 13.46 5.13 -6.22
N GLU A 17 13.85 5.63 -5.05
CA GLU A 17 15.15 6.28 -4.86
C GLU A 17 16.31 5.30 -5.05
N LEU A 18 16.18 4.09 -4.52
CA LEU A 18 17.18 3.02 -4.71
C LEU A 18 17.27 2.60 -6.18
N HIS A 19 16.13 2.49 -6.88
CA HIS A 19 16.08 2.17 -8.30
C HIS A 19 16.74 3.26 -9.15
N ALA A 20 16.46 4.54 -8.85
CA ALA A 20 17.10 5.67 -9.51
C ALA A 20 18.62 5.67 -9.27
N LEU A 21 19.06 5.34 -8.05
CA LEU A 21 20.48 5.21 -7.73
C LEU A 21 21.13 4.06 -8.51
N ALA A 22 20.54 2.87 -8.52
CA ALA A 22 21.02 1.72 -9.28
C ALA A 22 21.12 2.03 -10.79
N SER A 23 20.09 2.69 -11.34
CA SER A 23 20.07 3.17 -12.72
C SER A 23 21.21 4.15 -13.00
N SER A 24 21.49 5.09 -12.09
CA SER A 24 22.60 6.05 -12.23
C SER A 24 23.98 5.39 -12.17
N ARG A 25 24.07 4.22 -11.55
CA ARG A 25 25.28 3.40 -11.44
C ARG A 25 25.40 2.35 -12.54
N ALA A 26 24.45 2.32 -13.48
CA ALA A 26 24.35 1.30 -14.52
C ALA A 26 24.36 -0.14 -13.95
N ASP A 27 23.62 -0.36 -12.87
CA ASP A 27 23.38 -1.69 -12.28
C ASP A 27 22.02 -2.24 -12.71
N PRO A 28 21.94 -2.97 -13.84
CA PRO A 28 20.69 -3.50 -14.35
C PRO A 28 20.12 -4.62 -13.46
N HIS A 29 20.95 -5.31 -12.70
CA HIS A 29 20.51 -6.43 -11.86
C HIS A 29 19.70 -5.92 -10.66
N VAL A 30 20.15 -4.85 -10.01
CA VAL A 30 19.40 -4.24 -8.91
C VAL A 30 18.10 -3.61 -9.42
N CYS A 31 18.10 -2.95 -10.59
CA CYS A 31 16.88 -2.41 -11.18
C CYS A 31 15.85 -3.52 -11.42
N ASP A 32 16.23 -4.61 -12.10
CA ASP A 32 15.36 -5.75 -12.37
C ASP A 32 14.83 -6.40 -11.08
N PHE A 33 15.69 -6.55 -10.07
CA PHE A 33 15.30 -7.08 -8.77
C PHE A 33 14.22 -6.22 -8.08
N LEU A 34 14.37 -4.90 -8.11
CA LEU A 34 13.38 -3.98 -7.53
C LEU A 34 12.06 -3.98 -8.29
N GLU A 35 12.11 -3.99 -9.62
CA GLU A 35 10.93 -4.02 -10.49
C GLU A 35 10.12 -5.30 -10.29
N ASN A 36 10.77 -6.46 -10.32
CA ASN A 36 10.09 -7.76 -10.29
C ASN A 36 9.60 -8.18 -8.91
N HIS A 37 10.23 -7.71 -7.83
CA HIS A 37 9.94 -8.21 -6.49
C HIS A 37 9.31 -7.18 -5.54
N PHE A 38 9.45 -5.88 -5.81
CA PHE A 38 9.04 -4.86 -4.82
C PHE A 38 8.08 -3.82 -5.39
N LEU A 39 8.42 -3.19 -6.53
CA LEU A 39 7.70 -1.99 -7.00
C LEU A 39 6.23 -2.28 -7.35
N ASP A 40 5.97 -3.36 -8.09
CA ASP A 40 4.61 -3.75 -8.48
C ASP A 40 3.76 -4.18 -7.25
N ASP A 41 4.41 -4.83 -6.30
CA ASP A 41 3.83 -5.28 -5.04
C ASP A 41 3.47 -4.13 -4.10
N GLU A 42 4.33 -3.12 -3.98
CA GLU A 42 4.08 -1.90 -3.22
C GLU A 42 2.91 -1.10 -3.79
N VAL A 43 2.85 -0.94 -5.13
CA VAL A 43 1.72 -0.26 -5.78
C VAL A 43 0.40 -0.97 -5.48
N ARG A 44 0.38 -2.31 -5.52
CA ARG A 44 -0.79 -3.11 -5.12
C ARG A 44 -1.17 -2.89 -3.65
N ARG A 45 -0.20 -2.92 -2.73
CA ARG A 45 -0.44 -2.69 -1.30
C ARG A 45 -1.00 -1.31 -1.01
N ILE A 46 -0.38 -0.26 -1.58
CA ILE A 46 -0.85 1.13 -1.46
C ILE A 46 -2.28 1.26 -1.99
N LYS A 47 -2.59 0.66 -3.15
CA LYS A 47 -3.95 0.68 -3.71
C LYS A 47 -4.96 -0.03 -2.81
N LYS A 48 -4.63 -1.22 -2.30
CA LYS A 48 -5.49 -1.99 -1.40
C LYS A 48 -5.77 -1.19 -0.12
N MET A 49 -4.74 -0.62 0.51
CA MET A 49 -4.89 0.22 1.70
C MET A 49 -5.70 1.50 1.44
N GLY A 50 -5.50 2.15 0.29
CA GLY A 50 -6.30 3.30 -0.12
C GLY A 50 -7.79 2.96 -0.26
N ASN A 51 -8.10 1.83 -0.90
CA ASN A 51 -9.48 1.35 -1.05
C ASN A 51 -10.12 1.05 0.32
N HIS A 52 -9.38 0.41 1.22
CA HIS A 52 -9.84 0.16 2.58
C HIS A 52 -10.17 1.45 3.34
N LEU A 53 -9.30 2.44 3.25
CA LEU A 53 -9.54 3.74 3.91
C LEU A 53 -10.79 4.42 3.36
N THR A 54 -10.98 4.43 2.04
CA THR A 54 -12.21 4.98 1.42
C THR A 54 -13.46 4.23 1.88
N ASN A 55 -13.40 2.90 2.00
CA ASN A 55 -14.51 2.09 2.50
C ASN A 55 -14.84 2.40 3.96
N ILE A 56 -13.85 2.55 4.83
CA ILE A 56 -14.04 2.93 6.24
C ILE A 56 -14.68 4.31 6.32
N LEU A 57 -14.15 5.30 5.60
CA LEU A 57 -14.69 6.66 5.59
C LEU A 57 -16.14 6.72 5.08
N ARG A 58 -16.50 5.90 4.09
CA ARG A 58 -17.88 5.77 3.61
C ARG A 58 -18.81 5.15 4.64
N LEU A 59 -18.30 4.26 5.48
CA LEU A 59 -19.04 3.59 6.55
C LEU A 59 -19.06 4.40 7.86
N ALA A 60 -18.39 5.55 7.90
CA ALA A 60 -18.40 6.48 9.03
C ALA A 60 -19.77 7.20 9.12
N SER A 61 -20.75 6.50 9.70
CA SER A 61 -22.07 7.00 10.08
C SER A 61 -22.11 7.28 11.58
N PRO A 62 -23.11 8.01 12.13
CA PRO A 62 -23.36 8.09 13.59
C PRO A 62 -23.35 6.74 14.34
N GLN A 63 -23.44 5.59 13.66
CA GLN A 63 -23.14 4.26 14.21
C GLN A 63 -21.77 3.73 13.76
N ALA A 64 -20.68 4.49 13.97
CA ALA A 64 -19.32 4.15 13.52
C ALA A 64 -18.90 2.70 13.85
N GLY A 65 -19.31 2.18 15.02
CA GLY A 65 -19.02 0.80 15.43
C GLY A 65 -19.65 -0.29 14.55
N LEU A 66 -20.82 -0.06 13.93
CA LEU A 66 -21.42 -1.01 12.99
C LEU A 66 -20.65 -1.02 11.66
N GLY A 67 -20.20 0.17 11.21
CA GLY A 67 -19.40 0.31 9.99
C GLY A 67 -18.07 -0.43 10.09
N GLU A 68 -17.37 -0.26 11.21
CA GLU A 68 -16.11 -0.97 11.49
C GLU A 68 -16.30 -2.48 11.58
N TYR A 69 -17.33 -2.95 12.29
CA TYR A 69 -17.65 -4.39 12.40
C TYR A 69 -17.93 -5.03 11.04
N LEU A 70 -18.72 -4.37 10.18
CA LEU A 70 -19.02 -4.87 8.84
C LEU A 70 -17.78 -4.86 7.95
N PHE A 71 -16.93 -3.83 8.06
CA PHE A 71 -15.68 -3.77 7.32
C PHE A 71 -14.73 -4.92 7.70
N GLU A 72 -14.57 -5.20 9.01
CA GLU A 72 -13.76 -6.32 9.48
C GLU A 72 -14.27 -7.66 8.95
N ARG A 73 -15.59 -7.90 9.07
CA ARG A 73 -16.17 -9.19 8.72
C ARG A 73 -16.26 -9.46 7.23
N LEU A 74 -16.56 -8.43 6.43
CA LEU A 74 -16.85 -8.61 5.00
C LEU A 74 -15.65 -8.30 4.11
N THR A 75 -14.67 -7.55 4.61
CA THR A 75 -13.46 -7.19 3.84
C THR A 75 -12.23 -7.91 4.40
N LEU A 76 -11.84 -7.60 5.65
CA LEU A 76 -10.55 -8.06 6.19
C LEU A 76 -10.47 -9.57 6.42
N LYS A 77 -11.57 -10.24 6.81
CA LYS A 77 -11.60 -11.70 7.00
C LYS A 77 -11.59 -12.53 5.71
N HIS A 78 -11.77 -11.88 4.57
CA HIS A 78 -11.85 -12.51 3.25
C HIS A 78 -10.72 -12.07 2.31
N ASP A 79 -9.79 -11.26 2.83
CA ASP A 79 -8.60 -10.74 2.16
C ASP A 79 -7.34 -11.56 2.46
#